data_AF-A0A811UNS1-F1
#
_entry.id   AF-A0A811UNS1-F1
#
_cell.length_a   1.000
_cell.length_b   1.000
_cell.length_c   1.000
_cell.angle_alpha   90.00
_cell.angle_beta   90.00
_cell.angle_gamma   90.00
#
_symmetry.space_group_name_H-M   'P 1'
#
loop_
_entity.id
_entity.type
_entity.pdbx_description
1 polymer ?
#
loop_
_entity_poly.entity_id
_entity_poly.type
_entity_poly.pdbx_seq_one_letter_code
_entity_poly.pdbx_strand_id
1 'polypeptide(L)'
;MAEYLASIFGTEKDKVNCSFYFKIGACRHGDRCSRIHNKPTFSQTVLLQNLYVNPQNSAKSADGSHLVANVSDEEMQEHYDNFLRMFLLNVKISTVKLKR
;
A
#
# COMPACT_ATOMS: atom_id res chain seq x y z
N MET A 1 26.78 18.59 14.39
CA MET A 1 26.31 17.28 14.90
C MET A 1 24.83 17.03 14.58
N ALA A 2 23.92 17.97 14.87
CA ALA A 2 22.49 17.82 14.56
C ALA A 2 22.21 17.65 13.06
N GLU A 3 22.89 18.39 12.18
CA GLU A 3 22.73 18.29 10.72
C GLU A 3 23.13 16.91 10.16
N TYR A 4 24.18 16.31 10.72
CA TYR A 4 24.61 14.97 10.32
C TYR A 4 23.56 13.91 10.68
N LEU A 5 22.97 13.99 11.88
CA LEU A 5 21.90 13.09 12.30
C LEU A 5 20.61 13.28 11.49
N ALA A 6 20.26 14.53 11.16
CA ALA A 6 19.13 14.84 10.27
C ALA A 6 19.34 14.26 8.86
N SER A 7 20.58 14.23 8.36
CA SER A 7 20.91 13.63 7.06
C SER A 7 20.83 12.10 7.04
N ILE A 8 20.79 11.46 8.21
CA ILE A 8 20.74 10.00 8.36
C ILE A 8 19.31 9.53 8.55
N PHE A 9 18.53 10.23 9.37
CA PHE A 9 17.19 9.78 9.77
C PHE A 9 16.26 9.56 8.56
N GLY A 10 15.64 8.38 8.47
CA GLY A 10 14.73 8.04 7.36
C GLY A 10 15.41 7.78 6.01
N THR A 11 16.75 7.84 5.95
CA THR A 11 17.53 7.51 4.75
C THR A 11 18.11 6.10 4.86
N GLU A 12 18.70 5.59 3.77
CA GLU A 12 19.39 4.30 3.77
C GLU A 12 20.64 4.25 4.65
N LYS A 13 21.19 5.42 5.01
CA LYS A 13 22.30 5.57 5.95
C LYS A 13 21.90 5.24 7.38
N ASP A 14 20.59 5.28 7.68
CA ASP A 14 20.05 4.81 8.94
C ASP A 14 20.14 3.28 9.02
N LYS A 15 21.02 2.81 9.91
CA LYS A 15 21.23 1.37 10.16
C LYS A 15 20.23 0.80 11.17
N VAL A 16 19.53 1.66 11.92
CA VAL A 16 18.58 1.26 12.96
C VAL A 16 17.17 1.16 12.38
N ASN A 17 16.71 2.21 11.70
CA ASN A 17 15.37 2.24 11.13
C ASN A 17 15.35 1.71 9.69
N CYS A 18 14.27 1.04 9.33
CA CYS A 18 14.07 0.59 7.96
C CYS A 18 13.66 1.78 7.07
N SER A 19 14.56 2.21 6.18
CA SER A 19 14.30 3.32 5.25
C SER A 19 13.11 3.05 4.31
N PHE A 20 12.89 1.79 3.91
CA PHE A 20 11.75 1.39 3.08
C PHE A 20 10.43 1.53 3.84
N TYR A 21 10.35 0.99 5.06
CA TYR A 21 9.15 1.11 5.86
C TYR A 21 8.85 2.56 6.23
N PHE A 22 9.88 3.35 6.56
CA PHE A 22 9.70 4.75 6.93
C PHE A 22 9.19 5.60 5.76
N LYS A 23 9.74 5.44 4.55
CA LYS A 23 9.36 6.25 3.38
C LYS A 23 8.10 5.74 2.66
N ILE A 24 7.93 4.43 2.57
CA ILE A 24 6.90 3.79 1.74
C ILE A 24 5.75 3.21 2.59
N GLY A 25 5.96 2.98 3.89
CA GLY A 25 5.00 2.31 4.78
C GLY A 25 4.99 0.78 4.65
N ALA A 26 5.84 0.21 3.79
CA ALA A 26 5.93 -1.23 3.55
C ALA A 26 7.38 -1.70 3.36
N CYS A 27 7.66 -2.93 3.76
CA CYS A 27 8.96 -3.56 3.62
C CYS A 27 8.80 -5.01 3.14
N ARG A 28 9.61 -5.43 2.15
CA ARG A 28 9.57 -6.79 1.58
C ARG A 28 9.86 -7.90 2.59
N HIS A 29 10.57 -7.59 3.67
CA HIS A 29 10.90 -8.57 4.70
C HIS A 29 9.78 -8.71 5.74
N GLY A 30 8.77 -7.84 5.72
CA GLY A 30 7.71 -7.80 6.72
C GLY A 30 8.29 -7.73 8.14
N ASP A 31 7.73 -8.52 9.06
CA ASP A 31 8.17 -8.57 10.45
C ASP A 31 9.54 -9.23 10.65
N ARG A 32 10.06 -9.91 9.62
CA ARG A 32 11.41 -10.50 9.64
C ARG A 32 12.51 -9.49 9.25
N CYS A 33 12.17 -8.22 9.09
CA CYS A 33 13.19 -7.21 8.79
C CYS A 33 14.17 -7.08 9.96
N SER A 34 15.46 -7.01 9.66
CA SER A 34 16.50 -6.76 10.67
C SER A 34 16.51 -5.32 11.21
N ARG A 35 15.81 -4.40 10.55
CA ARG A 35 15.70 -2.99 10.93
C ARG A 35 14.31 -2.70 11.50
N ILE A 36 14.23 -1.66 12.33
CA ILE A 36 13.00 -1.32 13.05
C ILE A 36 11.94 -0.71 12.11
N HIS A 37 10.70 -1.18 12.25
CA HIS A 37 9.51 -0.65 11.60
C HIS A 37 8.68 0.18 12.59
N ASN A 38 8.91 1.49 12.64
CA ASN A 38 8.18 2.39 13.55
C ASN A 38 6.78 2.68 13.01
N LYS A 39 5.77 2.04 13.58
CA LYS A 39 4.36 2.30 13.25
C LYS A 39 3.85 3.50 14.07
N PRO A 40 3.47 4.61 13.42
CA PRO A 40 2.99 5.78 14.15
C PRO A 40 1.64 5.50 14.81
N THR A 41 1.43 6.00 16.02
CA THR A 41 0.15 5.90 16.73
C THR A 41 -0.91 6.82 16.14
N PHE A 42 -0.49 7.89 15.46
CA PHE A 42 -1.33 8.83 14.72
C PHE A 42 -0.67 9.16 13.37
N SER A 43 -1.46 9.16 12.30
CA SER A 43 -1.01 9.49 10.96
C SER A 43 -2.15 10.09 10.15
N GLN A 44 -1.83 11.05 9.28
CA GLN A 44 -2.77 11.58 8.30
C GLN A 44 -2.98 10.61 7.12
N THR A 45 -2.05 9.67 6.94
CA THR A 45 -2.05 8.69 5.85
C THR A 45 -2.29 7.28 6.42
N VAL A 46 -3.20 6.53 5.79
CA VAL A 46 -3.48 5.13 6.11
C VAL A 46 -3.01 4.22 4.97
N LEU A 47 -2.54 3.02 5.31
CA LEU A 47 -2.17 2.00 4.35
C LEU A 47 -3.16 0.83 4.45
N LEU A 48 -3.77 0.48 3.32
CA LEU A 48 -4.65 -0.68 3.19
C LEU A 48 -3.97 -1.70 2.27
N GLN A 49 -3.40 -2.74 2.86
CA GLN A 49 -2.68 -3.77 2.12
C GLN A 49 -3.65 -4.66 1.35
N ASN A 50 -3.27 -5.02 0.13
CA ASN A 50 -4.02 -5.93 -0.74
C ASN A 50 -5.49 -5.51 -0.99
N LEU A 51 -5.76 -4.20 -0.97
CA LEU A 51 -7.10 -3.65 -1.10
C LEU A 51 -7.68 -3.79 -2.52
N TYR A 52 -6.84 -3.61 -3.55
CA TYR A 52 -7.20 -3.78 -4.95
C TYR A 52 -6.43 -4.96 -5.54
N VAL A 53 -7.16 -5.91 -6.13
CA VAL A 53 -6.59 -7.03 -6.86
C VAL A 53 -6.81 -6.76 -8.34
N ASN A 54 -5.73 -6.62 -9.10
CA ASN A 54 -5.81 -6.47 -10.55
C ASN A 54 -6.39 -7.78 -11.14
N PRO A 55 -7.49 -7.73 -11.92
CA PRO A 55 -8.06 -8.89 -12.62
C PRO A 55 -7.05 -9.69 -13.45
N GLN A 56 -6.03 -9.04 -14.00
CA GLN A 56 -4.94 -9.72 -14.71
C GLN A 56 -4.02 -10.53 -13.79
N ASN A 57 -3.86 -10.12 -12.53
CA ASN A 57 -3.04 -10.86 -11.56
C ASN A 57 -3.75 -12.10 -11.02
N SER A 58 -5.09 -12.11 -10.94
CA SER A 58 -5.88 -13.26 -10.49
C SER A 58 -5.79 -14.48 -11.43
N ALA A 59 -5.37 -14.27 -12.69
CA ALA A 59 -5.18 -15.33 -13.69
C ALA A 59 -3.99 -16.28 -13.40
N LYS A 60 -3.24 -16.08 -12.29
CA LYS A 60 -2.15 -16.97 -11.86
C LYS A 60 -2.58 -18.06 -10.86
N SER A 61 -3.88 -18.19 -10.59
CA SER A 61 -4.41 -19.31 -9.81
C SER A 61 -4.33 -20.61 -10.63
N ALA A 62 -3.94 -21.70 -9.98
CA ALA A 62 -3.38 -22.93 -10.56
C ALA A 62 -4.25 -23.74 -11.54
N ASP A 63 -5.42 -23.26 -11.95
CA ASP A 63 -6.38 -24.02 -12.75
C ASP A 63 -6.30 -23.77 -14.27
N GLY A 64 -5.31 -23.01 -14.75
CA GLY A 64 -4.99 -22.91 -16.18
C GLY A 64 -6.12 -22.43 -17.10
N SER A 65 -7.26 -22.01 -16.55
CA SER A 65 -8.41 -21.54 -17.32
C SER A 65 -8.19 -20.08 -17.70
N HIS A 66 -7.53 -19.96 -18.83
CA HIS A 66 -7.21 -18.76 -19.57
C HIS A 66 -8.47 -18.03 -20.01
N LEU A 67 -9.04 -17.16 -19.17
CA LEU A 67 -10.23 -16.35 -19.52
C LEU A 67 -10.04 -14.83 -19.42
N VAL A 68 -8.87 -14.32 -19.02
CA VAL A 68 -8.64 -12.87 -18.88
C VAL A 68 -7.52 -12.36 -19.80
N ALA A 69 -7.23 -13.07 -20.88
CA ALA A 69 -6.15 -12.71 -21.81
C ALA A 69 -6.51 -11.56 -22.78
N ASN A 70 -7.76 -11.08 -22.77
CA ASN A 70 -8.24 -10.08 -23.73
C ASN A 70 -9.00 -8.91 -23.05
N VAL A 71 -8.66 -8.55 -21.81
CA VAL A 71 -9.20 -7.31 -21.24
C VAL A 71 -8.38 -6.14 -21.78
N SER A 72 -9.05 -5.20 -22.44
CA SER A 72 -8.38 -4.02 -22.99
C SER A 72 -7.88 -3.09 -21.88
N ASP A 73 -6.92 -2.22 -22.21
CA ASP A 73 -6.45 -1.20 -21.26
C ASP A 73 -7.58 -0.28 -20.77
N GLU A 74 -8.58 -0.03 -21.64
CA GLU A 74 -9.77 0.77 -21.33
C GLU A 74 -10.66 0.09 -20.29
N GLU A 75 -10.96 -1.20 -20.48
CA GLU A 75 -11.75 -1.99 -19.54
C GLU A 75 -11.05 -2.14 -18.18
N MET A 76 -9.72 -2.24 -18.18
CA MET A 76 -8.93 -2.26 -16.95
C MET A 76 -9.00 -0.95 -16.19
N GLN A 77 -8.88 0.17 -16.90
CA GLN A 77 -9.00 1.49 -16.31
C GLN A 77 -10.40 1.71 -15.74
N GLU A 78 -11.45 1.29 -16.45
CA GLU A 78 -12.82 1.36 -15.97
C GLU A 78 -13.04 0.53 -14.69
N HIS A 79 -12.51 -0.70 -14.66
CA HIS A 79 -12.57 -1.54 -13.45
C HIS A 79 -11.89 -0.87 -12.25
N TYR A 80 -10.71 -0.27 -12.46
CA TYR A 80 -9.99 0.46 -11.41
C TYR A 80 -10.77 1.69 -10.92
N ASP A 81 -11.31 2.48 -11.84
CA ASP A 81 -12.07 3.69 -11.51
C ASP A 81 -13.37 3.36 -10.78
N ASN A 82 -14.08 2.30 -11.19
CA ASN A 82 -15.27 1.81 -10.50
C ASN A 82 -14.96 1.35 -9.09
N PHE A 83 -13.87 0.60 -8.91
CA PHE A 83 -13.38 0.21 -7.60
C PHE A 83 -13.08 1.44 -6.71
N LEU A 84 -12.35 2.44 -7.23
CA LEU A 84 -12.03 3.66 -6.49
C LEU A 84 -13.29 4.46 -6.12
N ARG A 85 -14.25 4.59 -7.04
CA ARG A 85 -15.54 5.26 -6.78
C ARG A 85 -16.30 4.57 -5.66
N MET A 86 -16.44 3.25 -5.74
CA MET A 86 -17.11 2.46 -4.70
C MET A 86 -16.39 2.63 -3.36
N PHE A 87 -15.05 2.50 -3.34
CA PHE A 87 -14.26 2.63 -2.13
C PHE A 87 -14.41 4.02 -1.50
N LEU A 88 -14.25 5.09 -2.27
CA LEU A 88 -14.36 6.46 -1.77
C LEU A 88 -15.77 6.80 -1.28
N LEU A 89 -16.82 6.30 -1.92
CA LEU A 89 -18.20 6.48 -1.45
C LEU A 89 -18.41 5.80 -0.09
N ASN A 90 -18.00 4.54 0.04
CA ASN A 90 -18.15 3.78 1.29
C ASN A 90 -17.25 4.31 2.42
N VAL A 91 -16.05 4.77 2.10
CA VAL A 91 -15.12 5.36 3.08
C VAL A 91 -15.53 6.77 3.48
N LYS A 92 -16.08 7.60 2.58
CA LYS A 92 -16.67 8.89 2.97
C LYS A 92 -17.87 8.69 3.91
N ILE A 93 -18.73 7.70 3.62
CA ILE A 93 -19.85 7.35 4.51
C ILE A 93 -19.34 6.83 5.87
N SER A 94 -18.27 6.04 5.87
CA SER A 94 -17.71 5.45 7.10
C SER A 94 -16.92 6.45 7.95
N THR A 95 -16.13 7.34 7.34
CA THR A 95 -15.35 8.38 8.06
C THR A 95 -16.24 9.48 8.64
N VAL A 96 -17.41 9.76 8.04
CA VAL A 96 -18.44 10.60 8.65
C VAL A 96 -19.16 9.89 9.81
N LYS A 97 -19.21 8.55 9.85
CA LYS A 97 -19.82 7.76 10.93
C LYS A 97 -18.87 7.36 12.07
N LEU A 98 -17.55 7.42 11.85
CA LEU A 98 -16.50 7.05 12.83
C LEU A 98 -15.95 8.24 13.64
N LYS A 99 -16.70 9.34 13.72
CA LYS A 99 -16.42 10.48 14.59
C LYS A 99 -17.57 10.66 15.58
N ARG A 100 -17.68 9.70 16.50
CA ARG A 100 -18.39 9.84 17.78
C ARG A 100 -17.49 9.30 18.87
#